data_AF-A0A7E4VA98-F1
#
_entry.id   AF-A0A7E4VA98-F1
#
_cell.length_a   1.000
_cell.length_b   1.000
_cell.length_c   1.000
_cell.angle_alpha   90.00
_cell.angle_beta   90.00
_cell.angle_gamma   90.00
#
_symmetry.space_group_name_H-M   'P 1'
#
loop_
_entity.id
_entity.type
_entity.pdbx_description
1 polymer ?
#
loop_
_entity_poly.entity_id
_entity_poly.type
_entity_poly.pdbx_seq_one_letter_code
_entity_poly.pdbx_strand_id
1 'polypeptide(L)'
;MAAQIQTVFRSHLRVCVEPVDIELDDDADGGLQFAALQSAFPGSSGIYYYNNDKTHTKTHVKFDGKKFHAPGNDWQEREYYVSLGAGRCGFPFGSYENASKQFERSVNLVSNLMGGKRVPLPVTNGNTAGSPVEKLDMLKSMVAGLGAVPSKKQESSTRSVTNEALQATAAGLEANYSNLAPLEQQFVDLARISNGKDSIIENQRSQIRQLTEEIQEMKRKSREIKEELERAEARFHAADEELTMLRNLGKEQAYMCERVTDLTRRLVEAKDETDRIINDFNAKLDAEITNFQNLLKDNAEKDLRIAEVEAALDRVSSENKDLRRDLSASDAKLIEQQLQYTNASEERSIVQDQLAGDNTHLLEKLGLPFLEMNEQLQSKCHALAAKCDEMEKLWNAKIQEAIRVEVNKNRALTEESKEQSKQISELTAMVDNMARENSELVRRFEGVKSDRDDLRRNLAMLESRVKDNFNKSGVGSPLRF
;
A
#
# COMPACT_ATOMS: atom_id res chain seq x y z
N MET A 1 5.79 27.98 -18.89
CA MET A 1 5.82 26.66 -18.24
C MET A 1 5.70 25.63 -19.36
N ALA A 2 6.75 25.20 -20.05
CA ALA A 2 7.93 24.44 -19.62
C ALA A 2 7.56 23.12 -18.91
N ALA A 3 8.24 22.05 -19.36
CA ALA A 3 8.17 20.64 -18.96
C ALA A 3 7.10 19.82 -19.71
N GLN A 4 7.38 18.64 -20.28
CA GLN A 4 8.60 17.83 -20.27
C GLN A 4 8.46 16.80 -21.38
N ILE A 5 9.26 16.91 -22.45
CA ILE A 5 9.42 15.81 -23.40
C ILE A 5 10.32 14.79 -22.69
N GLN A 6 9.75 13.66 -22.28
CA GLN A 6 10.53 12.52 -21.82
C GLN A 6 11.41 12.04 -22.98
N THR A 7 12.70 12.37 -22.88
CA THR A 7 13.76 11.75 -23.66
C THR A 7 13.85 10.28 -23.26
N VAL A 8 13.32 9.41 -24.12
CA VAL A 8 13.51 7.96 -24.03
C VAL A 8 15.00 7.68 -24.24
N PHE A 9 15.73 7.39 -23.17
CA PHE A 9 17.08 6.85 -23.25
C PHE A 9 17.01 5.46 -23.91
N ARG A 10 17.40 5.36 -25.18
CA ARG A 10 17.66 4.06 -25.81
C ARG A 10 19.01 3.52 -25.32
N SER A 11 18.97 2.73 -24.26
CA SER A 11 20.08 1.95 -23.72
C SER A 11 20.43 0.80 -24.67
N HIS A 12 21.05 1.09 -25.80
CA HIS A 12 21.54 0.07 -26.74
C HIS A 12 23.05 0.17 -26.85
N LEU A 13 23.71 -0.92 -26.48
CA LEU A 13 25.15 -1.11 -26.63
C LEU A 13 25.40 -1.79 -27.98
N ARG A 14 26.17 -1.14 -28.85
CA ARG A 14 26.66 -1.78 -30.06
C ARG A 14 27.93 -2.54 -29.69
N VAL A 15 27.84 -3.87 -29.67
CA VAL A 15 28.98 -4.76 -29.47
C VAL A 15 29.47 -5.19 -30.84
N CYS A 16 30.72 -4.87 -31.15
CA CYS A 16 31.40 -5.31 -32.38
C CYS A 16 32.40 -6.40 -32.03
N VAL A 17 32.60 -7.36 -32.94
CA VAL A 17 33.67 -8.37 -32.85
C VAL A 17 34.86 -7.86 -33.66
N GLU A 18 36.07 -8.25 -33.26
CA GLU A 18 37.29 -7.94 -34.00
C GLU A 18 37.21 -8.51 -35.44
N PRO A 19 37.67 -7.77 -36.46
CA PRO A 19 37.72 -8.28 -37.83
C PRO A 19 38.55 -9.57 -37.92
N VAL A 20 38.05 -10.53 -38.70
CA VAL A 20 38.73 -11.81 -38.94
C VAL A 20 39.05 -11.90 -40.42
N ASP A 21 40.31 -12.19 -40.73
CA ASP A 21 40.76 -12.45 -42.10
C ASP A 21 40.34 -13.87 -42.50
N ILE A 22 39.63 -13.98 -43.63
CA ILE A 22 39.17 -15.26 -44.17
C ILE A 22 39.81 -15.47 -45.53
N GLU A 23 40.43 -16.63 -45.72
CA GLU A 23 41.04 -17.01 -46.99
C GLU A 23 39.97 -17.15 -48.09
N LEU A 24 40.28 -16.59 -49.26
CA LEU A 24 39.46 -16.70 -50.46
C LEU A 24 39.81 -17.98 -51.22
N ASP A 25 38.90 -18.46 -52.06
CA ASP A 25 39.10 -19.64 -52.89
C ASP A 25 40.14 -19.37 -53.99
N ASP A 26 40.97 -20.36 -54.31
CA ASP A 26 42.07 -20.27 -55.29
C ASP A 26 41.58 -20.23 -56.77
N ASP A 27 40.26 -20.32 -56.98
CA ASP A 27 39.64 -20.16 -58.28
C ASP A 27 39.89 -18.75 -58.87
N ALA A 28 39.93 -18.63 -60.20
CA ALA A 28 40.17 -17.37 -60.92
C ALA A 28 39.19 -16.22 -60.58
N ASP A 29 38.05 -16.53 -59.94
CA ASP A 29 37.03 -15.57 -59.53
C ASP A 29 37.21 -15.05 -58.09
N GLY A 30 38.18 -15.58 -57.32
CA GLY A 30 38.50 -15.14 -55.95
C GLY A 30 37.32 -15.18 -54.97
N GLY A 31 36.37 -16.10 -55.17
CA GLY A 31 35.13 -16.15 -54.39
C GLY A 31 35.36 -16.60 -52.94
N LEU A 32 34.47 -16.20 -52.03
CA LEU A 32 34.50 -16.67 -50.64
C LEU A 32 33.54 -17.85 -50.46
N GLN A 33 34.06 -19.03 -50.09
CA GLN A 33 33.20 -20.19 -49.85
C GLN A 33 32.30 -19.98 -48.62
N PHE A 34 31.03 -20.40 -48.73
CA PHE A 34 30.10 -20.31 -47.60
C PHE A 34 30.56 -21.11 -46.38
N ALA A 35 31.22 -22.25 -46.61
CA ALA A 35 31.78 -23.07 -45.54
C ALA A 35 32.91 -22.36 -44.76
N ALA A 36 33.78 -21.61 -45.45
CA ALA A 36 34.84 -20.81 -44.83
C ALA A 36 34.23 -19.72 -43.94
N LEU A 37 33.19 -19.03 -44.42
CA LEU A 37 32.46 -18.04 -43.63
C LEU A 37 31.80 -18.64 -42.38
N GLN A 38 31.17 -19.81 -42.51
CA GLN A 38 30.52 -20.48 -41.37
C GLN A 38 31.52 -21.02 -40.33
N SER A 39 32.75 -21.36 -40.76
CA SER A 39 33.83 -21.75 -39.87
C SER A 39 34.29 -20.58 -38.99
N ALA A 40 34.47 -19.40 -39.58
CA ALA A 40 34.84 -18.18 -38.85
C ALA A 40 33.67 -17.62 -38.01
N PHE A 41 32.46 -17.67 -38.55
CA PHE A 41 31.25 -17.13 -37.92
C PHE A 41 30.11 -18.16 -37.95
N PRO A 42 30.02 -19.02 -36.92
CA PRO A 42 28.95 -20.01 -36.79
C PRO A 42 27.56 -19.36 -36.79
N GLY A 43 26.64 -19.88 -37.60
CA GLY A 43 25.28 -19.32 -37.74
C GLY A 43 25.18 -18.12 -38.69
N SER A 44 26.24 -17.83 -39.42
CA SER A 44 26.22 -16.87 -40.53
C SER A 44 25.27 -17.34 -41.64
N SER A 45 24.49 -16.38 -42.16
CA SER A 45 23.52 -16.60 -43.23
C SER A 45 23.82 -15.78 -44.48
N GLY A 46 24.76 -14.83 -44.39
CA GLY A 46 25.12 -13.96 -45.50
C GLY A 46 26.10 -12.87 -45.09
N ILE A 47 26.64 -12.19 -46.09
CA ILE A 47 27.58 -11.09 -45.92
C ILE A 47 26.96 -9.83 -46.54
N TYR A 48 27.22 -8.68 -45.93
CA TYR A 48 26.82 -7.37 -46.46
C TYR A 48 27.90 -6.34 -46.17
N TYR A 49 27.85 -5.23 -46.89
CA TYR A 49 28.72 -4.08 -46.66
C TYR A 49 27.89 -2.81 -46.74
N TYR A 50 28.40 -1.72 -46.17
CA TYR A 50 27.80 -0.41 -46.35
C TYR A 50 28.51 0.31 -47.49
N ASN A 51 27.75 0.86 -48.44
CA ASN A 51 28.35 1.71 -49.46
C ASN A 51 28.84 3.02 -48.83
N ASN A 52 30.05 3.44 -49.21
CA ASN A 52 30.68 4.70 -48.77
C ASN A 52 30.04 5.95 -49.39
N ASP A 53 29.05 5.80 -50.26
CA ASP A 53 28.23 6.91 -50.73
C ASP A 53 27.40 7.47 -49.57
N LYS A 54 27.08 8.77 -49.64
CA LYS A 54 26.41 9.59 -48.59
C LYS A 54 25.13 9.01 -47.97
N THR A 55 24.62 7.90 -48.48
CA THR A 55 23.39 7.23 -48.05
C THR A 55 23.61 6.07 -47.06
N HIS A 56 24.86 5.65 -46.78
CA HIS A 56 25.20 4.54 -45.87
C HIS A 56 24.25 3.34 -46.01
N THR A 57 24.02 2.94 -47.26
CA THR A 57 23.05 1.91 -47.61
C THR A 57 23.65 0.52 -47.41
N LYS A 58 22.89 -0.35 -46.74
CA LYS A 58 23.23 -1.76 -46.53
C LYS A 58 23.06 -2.53 -47.84
N THR A 59 24.14 -3.10 -48.36
CA THR A 59 24.13 -3.88 -49.61
C THR A 59 24.61 -5.30 -49.33
N HIS A 60 23.83 -6.30 -49.74
CA HIS A 60 24.17 -7.70 -49.56
C HIS A 60 25.11 -8.19 -50.68
N VAL A 61 26.10 -9.01 -50.30
CA VAL A 61 27.01 -9.65 -51.24
C VAL A 61 26.28 -10.76 -52.00
N LYS A 62 26.53 -10.88 -53.31
CA LYS A 62 25.84 -11.85 -54.16
C LYS A 62 26.28 -13.28 -53.80
N PHE A 63 25.31 -14.16 -53.61
CA PHE A 63 25.51 -15.57 -53.30
C PHE A 63 24.90 -16.43 -54.40
N ASP A 64 25.65 -17.42 -54.88
CA ASP A 64 25.21 -18.32 -55.97
C ASP A 64 24.66 -19.68 -55.47
N GLY A 65 24.61 -19.88 -54.15
CA GLY A 65 24.25 -21.15 -53.52
C GLY A 65 25.44 -21.95 -52.98
N LYS A 66 26.68 -21.59 -53.34
CA LYS A 66 27.92 -22.24 -52.88
C LYS A 66 28.98 -21.24 -52.38
N LYS A 67 29.20 -20.15 -53.11
CA LYS A 67 30.19 -19.11 -52.79
C LYS A 67 29.63 -17.69 -52.93
N PHE A 68 30.24 -16.77 -52.20
CA PHE A 68 29.99 -15.34 -52.32
C PHE A 68 30.94 -14.75 -53.36
N HIS A 69 30.38 -13.90 -54.21
CA HIS A 69 31.11 -13.23 -55.29
C HIS A 69 31.43 -11.80 -54.90
N ALA A 70 32.65 -11.38 -55.23
CA ALA A 70 33.13 -10.06 -54.91
C ALA A 70 32.28 -8.96 -55.57
N PRO A 71 31.90 -7.89 -54.85
CA PRO A 71 31.15 -6.78 -55.43
C PRO A 71 31.98 -6.06 -56.51
N GLY A 72 31.56 -6.13 -57.78
CA GLY A 72 32.27 -5.47 -58.87
C GLY A 72 33.56 -6.19 -59.32
N ASN A 73 33.61 -7.51 -59.14
CA ASN A 73 34.68 -8.44 -59.56
C ASN A 73 35.96 -8.44 -58.71
N ASP A 74 36.05 -7.67 -57.62
CA ASP A 74 37.19 -7.74 -56.69
C ASP A 74 36.79 -7.39 -55.25
N TRP A 75 37.47 -7.99 -54.27
CA TRP A 75 37.23 -7.74 -52.84
C TRP A 75 37.92 -6.44 -52.47
N GLN A 76 37.23 -5.33 -52.70
CA GLN A 76 37.74 -4.02 -52.33
C GLN A 76 38.03 -3.95 -50.83
N GLU A 77 39.06 -3.20 -50.44
CA GLU A 77 39.44 -2.91 -49.05
C GLU A 77 38.33 -2.11 -48.36
N ARG A 78 37.34 -2.84 -47.85
CA ARG A 78 36.11 -2.34 -47.24
C ARG A 78 35.73 -3.24 -46.07
N GLU A 79 34.99 -2.69 -45.12
CA GLU A 79 34.45 -3.48 -44.02
C GLU A 79 33.26 -4.30 -44.49
N TYR A 80 33.39 -5.62 -44.37
CA TYR A 80 32.31 -6.58 -44.61
C TYR A 80 31.75 -7.06 -43.28
N TYR A 81 30.43 -7.14 -43.21
CA TYR A 81 29.67 -7.50 -42.03
C TYR A 81 28.89 -8.79 -42.28
N VAL A 82 28.85 -9.64 -41.27
CA VAL A 82 28.17 -10.94 -41.35
C VAL A 82 26.76 -10.81 -40.76
N SER A 83 25.76 -11.27 -41.51
CA SER A 83 24.41 -11.44 -40.98
C SER A 83 24.34 -12.75 -40.20
N LEU A 84 24.11 -12.62 -38.90
CA LEU A 84 23.80 -13.73 -38.00
C LEU A 84 22.28 -13.81 -37.88
N GLY A 85 21.70 -14.98 -38.13
CA GLY A 85 20.23 -15.07 -38.09
C GLY A 85 19.59 -16.30 -38.68
N ALA A 86 20.36 -17.27 -39.17
CA ALA A 86 19.79 -18.55 -39.57
C ALA A 86 19.74 -19.50 -38.36
N GLY A 87 18.55 -19.69 -37.79
CA GLY A 87 18.28 -20.86 -36.97
C GLY A 87 18.65 -22.12 -37.75
N ARG A 88 19.53 -22.97 -37.18
CA ARG A 88 19.96 -24.28 -37.69
C ARG A 88 19.81 -24.45 -39.22
N CYS A 89 20.52 -23.66 -40.01
CA CYS A 89 20.65 -23.94 -41.43
C CYS A 89 21.63 -25.11 -41.57
N GLY A 90 21.10 -26.34 -41.58
CA GLY A 90 21.87 -27.55 -41.81
C GLY A 90 22.37 -27.58 -43.25
N PHE A 91 23.64 -27.27 -43.45
CA PHE A 91 24.39 -27.74 -44.62
C PHE A 91 24.59 -29.27 -44.48
N PRO A 92 24.65 -30.04 -45.59
CA PRO A 92 24.07 -31.37 -45.66
C PRO A 92 25.06 -32.44 -45.21
N PHE A 93 25.33 -32.51 -43.92
CA PHE A 93 25.72 -33.79 -43.33
C PHE A 93 24.47 -34.50 -42.85
N GLY A 94 23.67 -34.90 -43.84
CA GLY A 94 22.59 -35.88 -43.68
C GLY A 94 23.19 -37.25 -43.38
N SER A 95 23.66 -37.40 -42.14
CA SER A 95 23.67 -38.60 -41.32
C SER A 95 24.52 -39.79 -41.81
N TYR A 96 25.48 -40.17 -40.97
CA TYR A 96 26.09 -41.51 -40.94
C TYR A 96 25.06 -42.65 -41.03
N GLU A 97 23.82 -42.40 -40.63
CA GLU A 97 22.71 -43.34 -40.72
C GLU A 97 22.25 -43.57 -42.17
N ASN A 98 22.30 -42.56 -43.04
CA ASN A 98 22.00 -42.72 -44.46
C ASN A 98 23.14 -43.43 -45.20
N ALA A 99 24.40 -43.16 -44.83
CA ALA A 99 25.55 -43.90 -45.35
C ALA A 99 25.50 -45.38 -44.92
N SER A 100 25.13 -45.66 -43.66
CA SER A 100 24.95 -47.02 -43.16
C SER A 100 23.80 -47.76 -43.86
N LYS A 101 22.67 -47.09 -44.11
CA LYS A 101 21.55 -47.66 -44.87
C LYS A 101 21.89 -47.94 -46.34
N GLN A 102 22.76 -47.15 -46.97
CA GLN A 102 23.24 -47.44 -48.32
C GLN A 102 24.23 -48.61 -48.35
N PHE A 103 25.10 -48.72 -47.34
CA PHE A 103 26.00 -49.86 -47.17
C PHE A 103 25.23 -51.16 -46.91
N GLU A 104 24.20 -51.16 -46.06
CA GLU A 104 23.35 -52.33 -45.84
C GLU A 104 22.58 -52.75 -47.11
N ARG A 105 22.15 -51.79 -47.93
CA ARG A 105 21.51 -52.08 -49.23
C ARG A 105 22.49 -52.70 -50.22
N SER A 106 23.73 -52.20 -50.30
CA SER A 106 24.74 -52.76 -51.19
C SER A 106 25.17 -54.17 -50.75
N VAL A 107 25.32 -54.42 -49.45
CA VAL A 107 25.61 -55.76 -48.89
C VAL A 107 24.47 -56.75 -49.15
N ASN A 108 23.21 -56.34 -48.95
CA ASN A 108 22.06 -57.20 -49.23
C ASN A 108 21.91 -57.51 -50.73
N LEU A 109 22.26 -56.56 -51.60
CA LEU A 109 22.18 -56.73 -53.05
C LEU A 109 23.26 -57.71 -53.54
N VAL A 110 24.47 -57.62 -53.00
CA VAL A 110 25.55 -58.60 -53.24
C VAL A 110 25.18 -59.98 -52.69
N SER A 111 24.58 -60.05 -51.50
CA SER A 111 24.11 -61.32 -50.90
C SER A 111 23.02 -61.99 -51.73
N ASN A 112 22.11 -61.21 -52.31
CA ASN A 112 21.08 -61.71 -53.24
C ASN A 112 21.66 -62.13 -54.59
N LEU A 113 22.70 -61.46 -55.09
CA LEU A 113 23.39 -61.85 -56.32
C LEU A 113 24.18 -63.16 -56.16
N MET A 114 24.64 -63.45 -54.93
CA MET A 114 25.41 -64.64 -54.57
C MET A 114 24.54 -65.86 -54.20
N GLY A 115 23.22 -65.80 -54.42
CA GLY A 115 22.34 -66.98 -54.36
C GLY A 115 22.06 -67.55 -52.96
N GLY A 116 22.16 -66.74 -51.90
CA GLY A 116 21.92 -67.17 -50.52
C GLY A 116 20.44 -67.49 -50.23
N LYS A 117 20.07 -68.79 -50.22
CA LYS A 117 18.81 -69.28 -49.66
C LYS A 117 18.70 -68.89 -48.18
N ARG A 118 17.69 -68.11 -47.80
CA ARG A 118 17.42 -67.77 -46.39
C ARG A 118 16.76 -68.95 -45.65
N VAL A 119 17.30 -69.26 -44.47
CA VAL A 119 16.62 -69.95 -43.36
C VAL A 119 15.71 -68.93 -42.66
N PRO A 120 14.48 -69.28 -42.25
CA PRO A 120 13.63 -68.37 -41.48
C PRO A 120 13.87 -68.55 -39.97
N LEU A 121 14.11 -67.44 -39.26
CA LEU A 121 13.91 -67.34 -37.81
C LEU A 121 12.81 -66.29 -37.52
N PRO A 122 12.03 -66.50 -36.44
CA PRO A 122 10.74 -65.87 -36.24
C PRO A 122 10.87 -64.49 -35.59
N VAL A 123 9.97 -63.57 -35.94
CA VAL A 123 9.75 -62.34 -35.20
C VAL A 123 8.32 -62.32 -34.68
N THR A 124 8.25 -61.87 -33.44
CA THR A 124 7.19 -61.93 -32.44
C THR A 124 5.92 -61.17 -32.78
N ASN A 125 4.82 -61.72 -32.24
CA ASN A 125 3.47 -61.15 -32.18
C ASN A 125 3.42 -59.74 -31.58
N GLY A 126 2.51 -58.93 -32.13
CA GLY A 126 2.03 -57.67 -31.57
C GLY A 126 0.80 -57.20 -32.35
N ASN A 127 -0.38 -57.52 -31.82
CA ASN A 127 -1.71 -57.20 -32.36
C ASN A 127 -1.91 -55.71 -32.65
N THR A 128 -2.67 -55.37 -33.71
CA THR A 128 -4.05 -54.86 -33.60
C THR A 128 -4.68 -54.58 -34.96
N ALA A 129 -5.81 -55.26 -35.20
CA ALA A 129 -7.05 -54.81 -35.85
C ALA A 129 -7.02 -54.27 -37.30
N GLY A 130 -7.69 -55.01 -38.21
CA GLY A 130 -8.21 -54.46 -39.48
C GLY A 130 -8.20 -55.45 -40.66
N SER A 131 -9.18 -56.34 -40.73
CA SER A 131 -9.52 -57.24 -41.85
C SER A 131 -10.15 -56.47 -43.05
N PRO A 132 -10.32 -57.03 -44.28
CA PRO A 132 -9.71 -58.22 -44.89
C PRO A 132 -9.08 -57.98 -46.28
N VAL A 133 -8.20 -58.92 -46.61
CA VAL A 133 -7.66 -59.22 -47.93
C VAL A 133 -8.76 -59.78 -48.83
N GLU A 134 -9.14 -59.03 -49.86
CA GLU A 134 -9.74 -59.55 -51.10
C GLU A 134 -9.22 -58.72 -52.27
N LYS A 135 -8.04 -59.08 -52.80
CA LYS A 135 -7.56 -58.69 -54.15
C LYS A 135 -6.23 -59.37 -54.54
N LEU A 136 -5.98 -60.58 -54.03
CA LEU A 136 -4.82 -61.39 -54.39
C LEU A 136 -5.19 -62.69 -55.12
N ASP A 137 -6.30 -62.68 -55.86
CA ASP A 137 -6.69 -63.77 -56.78
C ASP A 137 -6.88 -63.31 -58.24
N MET A 138 -6.60 -62.05 -58.56
CA MET A 138 -6.78 -61.50 -59.91
C MET A 138 -5.48 -61.39 -60.73
N LEU A 139 -4.34 -61.85 -60.18
CA LEU A 139 -3.01 -61.73 -60.80
C LEU A 139 -2.33 -63.07 -61.10
N LYS A 140 -3.06 -64.19 -60.99
CA LYS A 140 -2.59 -65.52 -61.41
C LYS A 140 -3.22 -66.02 -62.74
N SER A 141 -4.17 -65.29 -63.33
CA SER A 141 -4.86 -65.72 -64.57
C SER A 141 -4.36 -65.08 -65.87
N MET A 142 -3.32 -64.24 -65.83
CA MET A 142 -2.75 -63.58 -67.04
C MET A 142 -1.34 -64.05 -67.42
N VAL A 143 -0.79 -65.08 -66.76
CA VAL A 143 0.55 -65.65 -67.07
C VAL A 143 0.48 -67.11 -67.57
N ALA A 144 -0.73 -67.65 -67.78
CA ALA A 144 -0.94 -68.99 -68.35
C ALA A 144 -1.30 -68.98 -69.85
N GLY A 145 -0.75 -68.02 -70.62
CA GLY A 145 -1.10 -67.79 -72.03
C GLY A 145 0.03 -67.94 -73.05
N LEU A 146 1.25 -68.27 -72.64
CA LEU A 146 2.42 -68.35 -73.53
C LEU A 146 3.29 -69.55 -73.13
N GLY A 147 3.01 -70.72 -73.71
CA GLY A 147 3.78 -71.92 -73.41
C GLY A 147 3.14 -73.20 -73.93
N ALA A 148 2.80 -73.24 -75.22
CA ALA A 148 2.42 -74.48 -75.89
C ALA A 148 3.04 -74.51 -77.30
N VAL A 149 4.33 -74.83 -77.36
CA VAL A 149 4.93 -75.41 -78.57
C VAL A 149 4.99 -76.92 -78.33
N PRO A 150 4.12 -77.73 -78.95
CA PRO A 150 4.43 -79.13 -79.15
C PRO A 150 5.12 -79.26 -80.50
N SER A 151 6.40 -79.61 -80.42
CA SER A 151 7.25 -80.07 -81.52
C SER A 151 6.52 -81.14 -82.34
N LYS A 152 6.12 -80.80 -83.57
CA LYS A 152 5.79 -81.80 -84.58
C LYS A 152 7.08 -82.22 -85.30
N LYS A 153 7.47 -83.46 -85.03
CA LYS A 153 8.23 -84.31 -85.93
C LYS A 153 7.55 -84.35 -87.30
N GLN A 154 8.30 -84.03 -88.34
CA GLN A 154 8.05 -84.41 -89.73
C GLN A 154 9.41 -84.20 -90.44
N GLU A 155 10.34 -85.15 -90.38
CA GLU A 155 10.43 -86.34 -91.25
C GLU A 155 10.06 -86.07 -92.72
N SER A 156 11.03 -86.40 -93.59
CA SER A 156 10.98 -86.42 -95.06
C SER A 156 10.96 -85.04 -95.71
N SER A 157 11.80 -84.71 -96.69
CA SER A 157 12.31 -85.54 -97.77
C SER A 157 13.56 -84.88 -98.36
N THR A 158 14.75 -85.21 -97.85
CA THR A 158 15.97 -85.17 -98.65
C THR A 158 15.83 -86.26 -99.71
N ARG A 159 15.20 -85.90 -100.83
CA ARG A 159 15.17 -86.73 -102.03
C ARG A 159 16.58 -86.69 -102.59
N SER A 160 17.45 -87.57 -102.06
CA SER A 160 18.69 -87.94 -102.71
C SER A 160 18.30 -88.39 -104.11
N VAL A 161 18.67 -87.60 -105.10
CA VAL A 161 18.58 -87.98 -106.50
C VAL A 161 19.33 -89.31 -106.61
N THR A 162 18.56 -90.35 -106.86
CA THR A 162 19.01 -91.70 -107.12
C THR A 162 20.08 -91.64 -108.22
N ASN A 163 21.32 -91.94 -107.87
CA ASN A 163 22.40 -92.28 -108.80
C ASN A 163 22.04 -93.50 -109.69
N GLU A 164 20.88 -94.13 -109.49
CA GLU A 164 20.37 -95.28 -110.23
C GLU A 164 20.01 -94.94 -111.69
N ALA A 165 19.66 -93.70 -112.03
CA ALA A 165 19.36 -93.34 -113.43
C ALA A 165 20.63 -93.18 -114.30
N LEU A 166 21.78 -92.84 -113.68
CA LEU A 166 23.08 -92.80 -114.37
C LEU A 166 23.77 -94.17 -114.39
N GLN A 167 23.56 -95.00 -113.37
CA GLN A 167 24.05 -96.38 -113.38
C GLN A 167 23.29 -97.28 -114.37
N ALA A 168 21.98 -97.08 -114.57
CA ALA A 168 21.21 -97.87 -115.54
C ALA A 168 21.53 -97.55 -117.00
N THR A 169 21.90 -96.30 -117.32
CA THR A 169 22.37 -95.93 -118.66
C THR A 169 23.83 -96.31 -118.89
N ALA A 170 24.68 -96.31 -117.85
CA ALA A 170 26.03 -96.86 -117.96
C ALA A 170 26.02 -98.39 -118.14
N ALA A 171 25.24 -99.13 -117.35
CA ALA A 171 25.17 -100.59 -117.40
C ALA A 171 24.55 -101.13 -118.70
N GLY A 172 23.60 -100.42 -119.32
CA GLY A 172 23.02 -100.78 -120.61
C GLY A 172 23.95 -100.55 -121.81
N LEU A 173 25.00 -99.74 -121.64
CA LEU A 173 26.01 -99.52 -122.67
C LEU A 173 27.13 -100.56 -122.57
N GLU A 174 27.58 -100.97 -121.36
CA GLU A 174 28.75 -101.87 -121.18
C GLU A 174 28.67 -103.24 -121.90
N ALA A 175 27.48 -103.72 -122.25
CA ALA A 175 27.32 -104.97 -122.98
C ALA A 175 27.79 -104.94 -124.46
N ASN A 176 28.02 -103.75 -125.06
CA ASN A 176 28.42 -103.61 -126.46
C ASN A 176 29.83 -103.03 -126.69
N TYR A 177 30.64 -102.81 -125.64
CA TYR A 177 31.95 -102.15 -125.76
C TYR A 177 33.16 -103.10 -125.88
N SER A 178 32.94 -104.42 -125.85
CA SER A 178 34.04 -105.41 -125.79
C SER A 178 34.86 -105.58 -127.08
N ASN A 179 34.66 -104.75 -128.11
CA ASN A 179 35.43 -104.76 -129.37
C ASN A 179 35.61 -103.35 -129.98
N LEU A 180 35.73 -102.29 -129.17
CA LEU A 180 35.95 -100.94 -129.69
C LEU A 180 37.43 -100.58 -129.69
N ALA A 181 37.86 -99.84 -130.71
CA ALA A 181 39.24 -99.36 -130.78
C ALA A 181 39.52 -98.44 -129.57
N PRO A 182 40.77 -98.34 -129.08
CA PRO A 182 41.10 -97.51 -127.91
C PRO A 182 40.59 -96.07 -128.00
N LEU A 183 40.48 -95.53 -129.21
CA LEU A 183 39.94 -94.19 -129.47
C LEU A 183 38.41 -94.09 -129.26
N GLU A 184 37.65 -95.12 -129.66
CA GLU A 184 36.19 -95.16 -129.49
C GLU A 184 35.80 -95.32 -128.02
N GLN A 185 36.58 -96.12 -127.25
CA GLN A 185 36.42 -96.21 -125.80
C GLN A 185 36.68 -94.87 -125.12
N GLN A 186 37.70 -94.12 -125.55
CA GLN A 186 37.96 -92.76 -125.03
C GLN A 186 36.80 -91.79 -125.29
N PHE A 187 36.13 -91.87 -126.45
CA PHE A 187 34.94 -91.05 -126.72
C PHE A 187 33.76 -91.40 -125.82
N VAL A 188 33.60 -92.68 -125.49
CA VAL A 188 32.53 -93.16 -124.61
C VAL A 188 32.78 -92.78 -123.16
N ASP A 189 34.03 -92.91 -122.71
CA ASP A 189 34.46 -92.44 -121.39
C ASP A 189 34.31 -90.92 -121.30
N LEU A 190 34.67 -90.16 -122.34
CA LEU A 190 34.43 -88.71 -122.41
C LEU A 190 32.94 -88.37 -122.36
N ALA A 191 32.07 -89.12 -123.05
CA ALA A 191 30.62 -88.91 -123.00
C ALA A 191 30.03 -89.22 -121.62
N ARG A 192 30.50 -90.30 -120.96
CA ARG A 192 30.13 -90.64 -119.57
C ARG A 192 30.59 -89.57 -118.59
N ILE A 193 31.84 -89.11 -118.72
CA ILE A 193 32.39 -88.03 -117.91
C ILE A 193 31.61 -86.73 -118.15
N SER A 194 31.24 -86.42 -119.40
CA SER A 194 30.44 -85.24 -119.74
C SER A 194 29.07 -85.31 -119.08
N ASN A 195 28.34 -86.42 -119.25
CA ASN A 195 27.02 -86.60 -118.64
C ASN A 195 27.09 -86.60 -117.09
N GLY A 196 28.13 -87.21 -116.51
CA GLY A 196 28.37 -87.18 -115.07
C GLY A 196 28.64 -85.76 -114.56
N LYS A 197 29.46 -84.98 -115.28
CA LYS A 197 29.70 -83.56 -114.97
C LYS A 197 28.41 -82.76 -115.07
N ASP A 198 27.62 -82.93 -116.12
CA ASP A 198 26.35 -82.23 -116.31
C ASP A 198 25.34 -82.56 -115.19
N SER A 199 25.26 -83.82 -114.76
CA SER A 199 24.42 -84.21 -113.63
C SER A 199 24.91 -83.64 -112.29
N ILE A 200 26.22 -83.55 -112.07
CA ILE A 200 26.79 -82.92 -110.87
C ILE A 200 26.50 -81.42 -110.90
N ILE A 201 26.67 -80.76 -112.05
CA ILE A 201 26.38 -79.34 -112.24
C ILE A 201 24.89 -79.07 -111.99
N GLU A 202 23.98 -79.90 -112.51
CA GLU A 202 22.55 -79.70 -112.30
C GLU A 202 22.15 -79.93 -110.83
N ASN A 203 22.73 -80.93 -110.16
CA ASN A 203 22.53 -81.14 -108.73
C ASN A 203 23.07 -79.95 -107.90
N GLN A 204 24.29 -79.47 -108.21
CA GLN A 204 24.85 -78.28 -107.58
C GLN A 204 23.99 -77.03 -107.83
N ARG A 205 23.46 -76.84 -109.04
CA ARG A 205 22.51 -75.75 -109.36
C ARG A 205 21.21 -75.88 -108.58
N SER A 206 20.69 -77.10 -108.40
CA SER A 206 19.52 -77.35 -107.56
C SER A 206 19.78 -77.03 -106.08
N GLN A 207 20.92 -77.45 -105.54
CA GLN A 207 21.33 -77.14 -104.16
C GLN A 207 21.57 -75.65 -103.95
N ILE A 208 22.22 -74.97 -104.92
CA ILE A 208 22.40 -73.52 -104.89
C ILE A 208 21.03 -72.81 -104.89
N ARG A 209 20.07 -73.27 -105.70
CA ARG A 209 18.70 -72.71 -105.69
C ARG A 209 18.05 -72.88 -104.32
N GLN A 210 18.07 -74.08 -103.73
CA GLN A 210 17.52 -74.35 -102.41
C GLN A 210 18.18 -73.49 -101.31
N LEU A 211 19.50 -73.46 -101.25
CA LEU A 211 20.24 -72.62 -100.29
C LEU A 211 19.95 -71.13 -100.50
N THR A 212 19.77 -70.68 -101.74
CA THR A 212 19.42 -69.29 -102.03
C THR A 212 18.02 -68.96 -101.51
N GLU A 213 17.04 -69.85 -101.69
CA GLU A 213 15.69 -69.70 -101.15
C GLU A 213 15.70 -69.69 -99.61
N GLU A 214 16.43 -70.61 -98.97
CA GLU A 214 16.59 -70.64 -97.51
C GLU A 214 17.25 -69.35 -96.98
N ILE A 215 18.29 -68.85 -97.65
CA ILE A 215 18.93 -67.58 -97.29
C ILE A 215 17.95 -66.41 -97.43
N GLN A 216 17.12 -66.39 -98.49
CA GLN A 216 16.10 -65.35 -98.66
C GLN A 216 15.03 -65.43 -97.58
N GLU A 217 14.56 -66.63 -97.23
CA GLU A 217 13.57 -66.82 -96.17
C GLU A 217 14.14 -66.41 -94.80
N MET A 218 15.38 -66.78 -94.49
CA MET A 218 16.05 -66.38 -93.26
C MET A 218 16.27 -64.86 -93.20
N LYS A 219 16.61 -64.21 -94.32
CA LYS A 219 16.69 -62.74 -94.39
C LYS A 219 15.34 -62.08 -94.14
N ARG A 220 14.25 -62.64 -94.68
CA ARG A 220 12.89 -62.15 -94.43
C ARG A 220 12.53 -62.28 -92.94
N LYS A 221 12.70 -63.46 -92.35
CA LYS A 221 12.45 -63.70 -90.91
C LYS A 221 13.30 -62.80 -90.02
N SER A 222 14.58 -62.61 -90.35
CA SER A 222 15.46 -61.71 -89.61
C SER A 222 14.98 -60.26 -89.66
N ARG A 223 14.42 -59.82 -90.79
CA ARG A 223 13.85 -58.47 -90.92
C ARG A 223 12.57 -58.32 -90.10
N GLU A 224 11.68 -59.31 -90.15
CA GLU A 224 10.43 -59.33 -89.36
C GLU A 224 10.72 -59.27 -87.85
N ILE A 225 11.66 -60.09 -87.36
CA ILE A 225 12.09 -60.08 -85.96
C ILE A 225 12.70 -58.73 -85.57
N LYS A 226 13.49 -58.12 -86.46
CA LYS A 226 14.07 -56.80 -86.21
C LYS A 226 12.99 -55.72 -86.08
N GLU A 227 12.00 -55.71 -86.97
CA GLU A 227 10.87 -54.78 -86.90
C GLU A 227 10.00 -55.02 -85.65
N GLU A 228 9.84 -56.28 -85.22
CA GLU A 228 9.16 -56.61 -83.96
C GLU A 228 9.92 -56.12 -82.74
N LEU A 229 11.25 -56.28 -82.73
CA LEU A 229 12.12 -55.77 -81.67
C LEU A 229 12.04 -54.24 -81.59
N GLU A 230 12.16 -53.54 -82.71
CA GLU A 230 12.04 -52.07 -82.76
C GLU A 230 10.66 -51.61 -82.25
N ARG A 231 9.58 -52.31 -82.60
CA ARG A 231 8.24 -52.05 -82.08
C ARG A 231 8.13 -52.31 -80.58
N ALA A 232 8.78 -53.34 -80.06
CA ALA A 232 8.80 -53.65 -78.63
C ALA A 232 9.62 -52.62 -77.84
N GLU A 233 10.78 -52.19 -78.35
CA GLU A 233 11.61 -51.14 -77.77
C GLU A 233 10.86 -49.80 -77.70
N ALA A 234 10.15 -49.42 -78.77
CA ALA A 234 9.32 -48.22 -78.76
C ALA A 234 8.22 -48.25 -77.69
N ARG A 235 7.55 -49.41 -77.53
CA ARG A 235 6.55 -49.59 -76.46
C ARG A 235 7.17 -49.55 -75.07
N PHE A 236 8.36 -50.12 -74.91
CA PHE A 236 9.09 -50.08 -73.65
C PHE A 236 9.47 -48.65 -73.27
N HIS A 237 9.98 -47.86 -74.22
CA HIS A 237 10.29 -46.45 -73.98
C HIS A 237 9.05 -45.63 -73.61
N ALA A 238 7.94 -45.79 -74.33
CA ALA A 238 6.69 -45.10 -73.98
C ALA A 238 6.22 -45.47 -72.56
N ALA A 239 6.30 -46.74 -72.18
CA ALA A 239 5.94 -47.18 -70.83
C ALA A 239 6.89 -46.63 -69.75
N ASP A 240 8.19 -46.49 -70.03
CA ASP A 240 9.16 -45.91 -69.09
C ASP A 240 8.97 -44.40 -68.91
N GLU A 241 8.62 -43.68 -69.98
CA GLU A 241 8.20 -42.28 -69.94
C GLU A 241 6.93 -42.10 -69.09
N GLU A 242 5.92 -42.94 -69.29
CA GLU A 242 4.69 -42.96 -68.48
C GLU A 242 5.01 -43.23 -67.00
N LEU A 243 5.86 -44.20 -66.69
CA LEU A 243 6.29 -44.47 -65.32
C LEU A 243 7.05 -43.30 -64.70
N THR A 244 7.84 -42.59 -65.49
CA THR A 244 8.57 -41.39 -65.04
C THR A 244 7.60 -40.26 -64.71
N MET A 245 6.57 -40.04 -65.54
CA MET A 245 5.51 -39.08 -65.25
C MET A 245 4.72 -39.44 -63.97
N LEU A 246 4.35 -40.71 -63.81
CA LEU A 246 3.65 -41.19 -62.61
C LEU A 246 4.51 -41.03 -61.34
N ARG A 247 5.81 -41.28 -61.42
CA ARG A 247 6.74 -41.04 -60.29
C ARG A 247 6.81 -39.56 -59.92
N ASN A 248 6.83 -38.66 -60.91
CA ASN A 248 6.84 -37.22 -60.66
C ASN A 248 5.52 -36.74 -60.04
N LEU A 249 4.38 -37.20 -60.55
CA LEU A 249 3.07 -36.96 -59.95
C LEU A 249 3.00 -37.47 -58.50
N GLY A 250 3.57 -38.64 -58.22
CA GLY A 250 3.65 -39.16 -56.86
C GLY A 250 4.47 -38.27 -55.91
N LYS A 251 5.56 -37.67 -56.39
CA LYS A 251 6.36 -36.70 -55.61
C LYS A 251 5.58 -35.40 -55.36
N GLU A 252 4.90 -34.87 -56.38
CA GLU A 252 4.06 -33.68 -56.23
C GLU A 252 2.90 -33.93 -55.27
N GLN A 253 2.27 -35.10 -55.34
CA GLN A 253 1.22 -35.48 -54.40
C GLN A 253 1.74 -35.54 -52.96
N ALA A 254 2.91 -36.15 -52.73
CA ALA A 254 3.52 -36.20 -51.40
C ALA A 254 3.81 -34.79 -50.87
N TYR A 255 4.38 -33.91 -51.70
CA TYR A 255 4.62 -32.52 -51.34
C TYR A 255 3.32 -31.77 -51.01
N MET A 256 2.27 -31.96 -51.80
CA MET A 256 0.97 -31.34 -51.55
C MET A 256 0.33 -31.86 -50.25
N CYS A 257 0.46 -33.15 -49.94
CA CYS A 257 0.01 -33.70 -48.65
C CYS A 257 0.76 -33.11 -47.46
N GLU A 258 2.09 -32.97 -47.55
CA GLU A 258 2.89 -32.27 -46.54
C GLU A 258 2.47 -30.81 -46.39
N ARG A 259 2.17 -30.14 -47.51
CA ARG A 259 1.70 -28.75 -47.49
C ARG A 259 0.33 -28.60 -46.84
N VAL A 260 -0.60 -29.50 -47.14
CA VAL A 260 -1.94 -29.52 -46.53
C VAL A 260 -1.83 -29.78 -45.04
N THR A 261 -1.03 -30.75 -44.60
CA THR A 261 -0.84 -31.05 -43.18
C THR A 261 -0.22 -29.87 -42.42
N ASP A 262 0.78 -29.18 -42.98
CA ASP A 262 1.35 -27.96 -42.38
C ASP A 262 0.31 -26.82 -42.30
N LEU A 263 -0.48 -26.61 -43.35
CA LEU A 263 -1.55 -25.60 -43.35
C LEU A 263 -2.66 -25.92 -42.35
N THR A 264 -3.08 -27.19 -42.24
CA THR A 264 -4.05 -27.64 -41.24
C THR A 264 -3.52 -27.41 -39.83
N ARG A 265 -2.24 -27.72 -39.57
CA ARG A 265 -1.61 -27.47 -38.26
C ARG A 265 -1.61 -25.98 -37.93
N ARG A 266 -1.18 -25.12 -38.87
CA ARG A 266 -1.18 -23.66 -38.67
C ARG A 266 -2.58 -23.10 -38.44
N LEU A 267 -3.60 -23.66 -39.12
CA LEU A 267 -4.99 -23.27 -38.93
C LEU A 267 -5.46 -23.60 -37.50
N VAL A 268 -5.13 -24.79 -36.99
CA VAL A 268 -5.46 -25.20 -35.61
C VAL A 268 -4.73 -24.30 -34.61
N GLU A 269 -3.43 -24.08 -34.78
CA GLU A 269 -2.65 -23.19 -33.90
C GLU A 269 -3.21 -21.75 -33.88
N ALA A 270 -3.59 -21.22 -35.04
CA ALA A 270 -4.20 -19.89 -35.15
C ALA A 270 -5.58 -19.85 -34.46
N LYS A 271 -6.38 -20.92 -34.61
CA LYS A 271 -7.68 -21.05 -33.95
C LYS A 271 -7.52 -21.08 -32.43
N ASP A 272 -6.63 -21.92 -31.92
CA ASP A 272 -6.36 -22.04 -30.48
C ASP A 272 -5.90 -20.70 -29.89
N GLU A 273 -5.07 -19.95 -30.63
CA GLU A 273 -4.64 -18.62 -30.21
C GLU A 273 -5.80 -17.62 -30.20
N THR A 274 -6.67 -17.63 -31.22
CA THR A 274 -7.88 -16.79 -31.18
C THR A 274 -8.82 -17.16 -30.04
N ASP A 275 -8.99 -18.44 -29.75
CA ASP A 275 -9.82 -18.91 -28.64
C ASP A 275 -9.23 -18.47 -27.29
N ARG A 276 -7.90 -18.48 -27.13
CA ARG A 276 -7.23 -17.92 -25.94
C ARG A 276 -7.49 -16.42 -25.80
N ILE A 277 -7.32 -15.65 -26.87
CA ILE A 277 -7.55 -14.20 -26.86
C ILE A 277 -9.00 -13.88 -26.49
N ILE A 278 -9.97 -14.63 -27.05
CA ILE A 278 -11.39 -14.47 -26.74
C ILE A 278 -11.66 -14.77 -25.26
N ASN A 279 -11.11 -15.86 -24.73
CA ASN A 279 -11.30 -16.23 -23.32
C ASN A 279 -10.67 -15.21 -22.37
N ASP A 280 -9.47 -14.71 -22.66
CA ASP A 280 -8.82 -13.66 -21.88
C ASP A 280 -9.60 -12.35 -21.91
N PHE A 281 -10.17 -11.99 -23.06
CA PHE A 281 -11.02 -10.81 -23.20
C PHE A 281 -12.32 -10.96 -22.41
N ASN A 282 -12.99 -12.11 -22.50
CA ASN A 282 -14.20 -12.39 -21.74
C ASN A 282 -13.93 -12.37 -20.23
N ALA A 283 -12.81 -12.94 -19.77
CA ALA A 283 -12.42 -12.91 -18.36
C ALA A 283 -12.18 -11.48 -17.85
N LYS A 284 -11.56 -10.61 -18.67
CA LYS A 284 -11.41 -9.18 -18.34
C LYS A 284 -12.75 -8.46 -18.31
N LEU A 285 -13.64 -8.75 -19.26
CA LEU A 285 -14.98 -8.16 -19.30
C LEU A 285 -15.80 -8.56 -18.06
N ASP A 286 -15.76 -9.83 -17.66
CA ASP A 286 -16.43 -10.31 -16.44
C ASP A 286 -15.86 -9.65 -15.17
N ALA A 287 -14.54 -9.44 -15.11
CA ALA A 287 -13.90 -8.71 -14.01
C ALA A 287 -14.33 -7.22 -13.97
N GLU A 288 -14.49 -6.58 -15.12
CA GLU A 288 -15.02 -5.20 -15.19
C GLU A 288 -16.50 -5.14 -14.78
N ILE A 289 -17.33 -6.07 -15.26
CA ILE A 289 -18.75 -6.15 -14.90
C ILE A 289 -18.91 -6.31 -13.39
N THR A 290 -18.15 -7.21 -12.77
CA THR A 290 -18.17 -7.41 -11.32
C THR A 290 -17.70 -6.18 -10.55
N ASN A 291 -16.67 -5.47 -11.04
CA ASN A 291 -16.23 -4.21 -10.45
C ASN A 291 -17.31 -3.12 -10.54
N PHE A 292 -17.98 -2.97 -11.69
CA PHE A 292 -19.09 -2.03 -11.84
C PHE A 292 -20.28 -2.36 -10.94
N GLN A 293 -20.61 -3.65 -10.77
CA GLN A 293 -21.65 -4.08 -9.84
C GLN A 293 -21.32 -3.72 -8.39
N ASN A 294 -20.05 -3.90 -7.98
CA ASN A 294 -19.59 -3.51 -6.65
C ASN A 294 -19.67 -1.98 -6.46
N LEU A 295 -19.23 -1.20 -7.45
CA LEU A 295 -19.34 0.27 -7.42
C LEU A 295 -20.79 0.75 -7.33
N LEU A 296 -21.72 0.11 -8.06
CA LEU A 296 -23.14 0.41 -7.97
C LEU A 296 -23.70 0.12 -6.58
N LYS A 297 -23.29 -0.99 -5.96
CA LYS A 297 -23.67 -1.34 -4.58
C LYS A 297 -23.12 -0.33 -3.57
N ASP A 298 -21.85 0.03 -3.67
CA ASP A 298 -21.21 1.03 -2.82
C ASP A 298 -21.88 2.41 -2.95
N ASN A 299 -22.27 2.79 -4.17
CA ASN A 299 -23.01 4.03 -4.39
C ASN A 299 -24.40 3.99 -3.76
N ALA A 300 -25.14 2.87 -3.89
CA ALA A 300 -26.42 2.71 -3.23
C ALA A 300 -26.29 2.82 -1.69
N GLU A 301 -25.22 2.26 -1.10
CA GLU A 301 -24.93 2.40 0.32
C GLU A 301 -24.59 3.86 0.73
N LYS A 302 -23.86 4.59 -0.13
CA LYS A 302 -23.58 6.01 0.09
C LYS A 302 -24.84 6.86 -0.03
N ASP A 303 -25.72 6.57 -0.98
CA ASP A 303 -26.98 7.29 -1.15
C ASP A 303 -27.88 7.11 0.08
N LEU A 304 -27.92 5.91 0.66
CA LEU A 304 -28.59 5.67 1.95
C LEU A 304 -27.99 6.51 3.08
N ARG A 305 -26.67 6.57 3.19
CA ARG A 305 -25.98 7.40 4.20
C ARG A 305 -26.24 8.89 3.99
N ILE A 306 -26.29 9.35 2.73
CA ILE A 306 -26.64 10.74 2.41
C ILE A 306 -28.06 11.04 2.89
N ALA A 307 -29.04 10.17 2.59
CA ALA A 307 -30.41 10.33 3.06
C ALA A 307 -30.51 10.35 4.60
N GLU A 308 -29.73 9.52 5.30
CA GLU A 308 -29.64 9.55 6.77
C GLU A 308 -29.09 10.88 7.29
N VAL A 309 -28.03 11.39 6.67
CA VAL A 309 -27.41 12.68 7.02
C VAL A 309 -28.36 13.83 6.74
N GLU A 310 -29.09 13.81 5.61
CA GLU A 310 -30.12 14.80 5.28
C GLU A 310 -31.23 14.80 6.34
N ALA A 311 -31.74 13.64 6.73
CA ALA A 311 -32.76 13.52 7.78
C ALA A 311 -32.25 13.96 9.17
N ALA A 312 -30.96 13.81 9.47
CA ALA A 312 -30.34 14.32 10.68
C ALA A 312 -30.18 15.85 10.63
N LEU A 313 -29.79 16.39 9.48
CA LEU A 313 -29.65 17.82 9.25
C LEU A 313 -31.01 18.53 9.40
N ASP A 314 -32.08 17.95 8.88
CA ASP A 314 -33.44 18.48 9.04
C ASP A 314 -33.87 18.52 10.51
N ARG A 315 -33.56 17.47 11.27
CA ARG A 315 -33.81 17.43 12.73
C ARG A 315 -33.06 18.55 13.45
N VAL A 316 -31.75 18.66 13.24
CA VAL A 316 -30.92 19.71 13.86
C VAL A 316 -31.35 21.12 13.42
N SER A 317 -31.79 21.27 12.17
CA SER A 317 -32.34 22.54 11.64
C SER A 317 -33.65 22.90 12.34
N SER A 318 -34.52 21.92 12.59
CA SER A 318 -35.77 22.13 13.33
C SER A 318 -35.51 22.49 14.80
N GLU A 319 -34.61 21.78 15.47
CA GLU A 319 -34.18 22.09 16.85
C GLU A 319 -33.56 23.48 16.95
N ASN A 320 -32.71 23.87 16.00
CA ASN A 320 -32.16 25.23 15.95
C ASN A 320 -33.24 26.31 15.77
N LYS A 321 -34.28 26.03 14.98
CA LYS A 321 -35.41 26.96 14.83
C LYS A 321 -36.17 27.10 16.15
N ASP A 322 -36.39 26.01 16.88
CA ASP A 322 -37.07 26.03 18.17
C ASP A 322 -36.23 26.73 19.25
N LEU A 323 -34.94 26.40 19.35
CA LEU A 323 -34.02 27.10 20.26
C LEU A 323 -33.96 28.61 19.97
N ARG A 324 -34.01 29.04 18.71
CA ARG A 324 -34.08 30.46 18.36
C ARG A 324 -35.39 31.11 18.83
N ARG A 325 -36.52 30.40 18.76
CA ARG A 325 -37.81 30.88 19.29
C ARG A 325 -37.74 30.99 20.80
N ASP A 326 -37.21 29.98 21.49
CA ASP A 326 -37.06 29.98 22.94
C ASP A 326 -36.13 31.10 23.41
N LEU A 327 -35.01 31.31 22.72
CA LEU A 327 -34.10 32.42 22.99
C LEU A 327 -34.81 33.77 22.84
N SER A 328 -35.53 33.98 21.73
CA SER A 328 -36.29 35.21 21.52
C SER A 328 -37.39 35.43 22.57
N ALA A 329 -38.04 34.36 23.03
CA ALA A 329 -39.04 34.43 24.09
C ALA A 329 -38.41 34.75 25.45
N SER A 330 -37.23 34.20 25.73
CA SER A 330 -36.44 34.51 26.93
C SER A 330 -35.96 35.96 26.91
N ASP A 331 -35.45 36.45 25.78
CA ASP A 331 -35.03 37.85 25.62
C ASP A 331 -36.20 38.80 25.85
N ALA A 332 -37.39 38.49 25.31
CA ALA A 332 -38.59 39.28 25.55
C ALA A 332 -38.98 39.33 27.05
N LYS A 333 -38.91 38.21 27.77
CA LYS A 333 -39.12 38.16 29.22
C LYS A 333 -38.09 38.98 30.00
N LEU A 334 -36.83 38.95 29.56
CA LEU A 334 -35.74 39.68 30.21
C LEU A 334 -35.93 41.19 30.02
N ILE A 335 -36.33 41.63 28.82
CA ILE A 335 -36.73 43.02 28.55
C ILE A 335 -37.91 43.44 29.42
N GLU A 336 -38.95 42.61 29.53
CA GLU A 336 -40.11 42.89 30.37
C GLU A 336 -39.71 43.02 31.85
N GLN A 337 -38.86 42.12 32.36
CA GLN A 337 -38.33 42.20 33.71
C GLN A 337 -37.50 43.47 33.92
N GLN A 338 -36.63 43.83 32.97
CA GLN A 338 -35.86 45.08 33.04
C GLN A 338 -36.79 46.29 33.12
N LEU A 339 -37.85 46.33 32.32
CA LEU A 339 -38.86 47.39 32.35
C LEU A 339 -39.58 47.45 33.71
N GLN A 340 -39.93 46.28 34.28
CA GLN A 340 -40.52 46.22 35.63
C GLN A 340 -39.55 46.74 36.70
N TYR A 341 -38.26 46.37 36.63
CA TYR A 341 -37.24 46.87 37.54
C TYR A 341 -37.03 48.38 37.41
N THR A 342 -37.02 48.93 36.19
CA THR A 342 -36.91 50.38 35.99
C THR A 342 -38.12 51.10 36.57
N ASN A 343 -39.34 50.63 36.29
CA ASN A 343 -40.56 51.22 36.83
C ASN A 343 -40.58 51.17 38.36
N ALA A 344 -40.26 50.02 38.97
CA ALA A 344 -40.20 49.89 40.42
C ALA A 344 -39.11 50.79 41.04
N SER A 345 -37.98 50.97 40.34
CA SER A 345 -36.94 51.91 40.77
C SER A 345 -37.40 53.36 40.70
N GLU A 346 -38.13 53.74 39.65
CA GLU A 346 -38.73 55.07 39.51
C GLU A 346 -39.78 55.33 40.59
N GLU A 347 -40.69 54.39 40.84
CA GLU A 347 -41.67 54.45 41.94
C GLU A 347 -40.98 54.62 43.29
N ARG A 348 -39.92 53.85 43.55
CA ARG A 348 -39.13 53.98 44.77
C ARG A 348 -38.46 55.35 44.89
N SER A 349 -37.95 55.90 43.78
CA SER A 349 -37.39 57.26 43.76
C SER A 349 -38.45 58.30 44.11
N ILE A 350 -39.65 58.21 43.53
CA ILE A 350 -40.77 59.11 43.83
C ILE A 350 -41.15 59.06 45.30
N VAL A 351 -41.28 57.85 45.87
CA VAL A 351 -41.57 57.68 47.31
C VAL A 351 -40.44 58.23 48.18
N GLN A 352 -39.19 58.04 47.79
CA GLN A 352 -38.03 58.58 48.51
C GLN A 352 -38.03 60.12 48.50
N ASP A 353 -38.35 60.74 47.36
CA ASP A 353 -38.47 62.19 47.24
C ASP A 353 -39.64 62.74 48.07
N GLN A 354 -40.78 62.06 48.06
CA GLN A 354 -41.92 62.39 48.92
C GLN A 354 -41.54 62.32 50.40
N LEU A 355 -40.89 61.23 50.83
CA LEU A 355 -40.45 61.07 52.22
C LEU A 355 -39.40 62.12 52.61
N ALA A 356 -38.50 62.49 51.70
CA ALA A 356 -37.56 63.58 51.92
C ALA A 356 -38.30 64.91 52.11
N GLY A 357 -39.33 65.19 51.29
CA GLY A 357 -40.19 66.37 51.42
C GLY A 357 -41.01 66.38 52.72
N ASP A 358 -41.55 65.24 53.13
CA ASP A 358 -42.27 65.12 54.41
C ASP A 358 -41.32 65.32 55.60
N ASN A 359 -40.11 64.77 55.53
CA ASN A 359 -39.08 64.96 56.55
C ASN A 359 -38.63 66.42 56.65
N THR A 360 -38.43 67.12 55.52
CA THR A 360 -38.10 68.55 55.54
C THR A 360 -39.26 69.37 56.11
N HIS A 361 -40.49 69.08 55.71
CA HIS A 361 -41.68 69.75 56.26
C HIS A 361 -41.86 69.48 57.76
N LEU A 362 -41.60 68.26 58.25
CA LEU A 362 -41.63 67.95 59.69
C LEU A 362 -40.51 68.67 60.45
N LEU A 363 -39.31 68.76 59.88
CA LEU A 363 -38.21 69.54 60.45
C LEU A 363 -38.58 71.02 60.55
N GLU A 364 -39.18 71.59 59.52
CA GLU A 364 -39.64 72.98 59.54
C GLU A 364 -40.78 73.22 60.53
N LYS A 365 -41.77 72.33 60.57
CA LYS A 365 -42.99 72.53 61.35
C LYS A 365 -42.86 72.15 62.83
N LEU A 366 -42.03 71.17 63.15
CA LEU A 366 -41.84 70.66 64.51
C LEU A 366 -40.43 70.91 65.02
N GLY A 367 -39.40 70.63 64.21
CA GLY A 367 -38.01 70.75 64.61
C GLY A 367 -37.58 72.19 64.92
N LEU A 368 -37.85 73.12 64.00
CA LEU A 368 -37.49 74.53 64.18
C LEU A 368 -38.24 75.17 65.37
N PRO A 369 -39.57 75.00 65.55
CA PRO A 369 -40.25 75.53 66.73
C PRO A 369 -39.78 74.90 68.04
N PHE A 370 -39.42 73.61 68.04
CA PHE A 370 -38.82 72.98 69.23
C PHE A 370 -37.46 73.57 69.56
N LEU A 371 -36.62 73.85 68.55
CA LEU A 371 -35.34 74.52 68.71
C LEU A 371 -35.53 75.93 69.27
N GLU A 372 -36.43 76.73 68.71
CA GLU A 372 -36.77 78.06 69.22
C GLU A 372 -37.32 78.01 70.65
N MET A 373 -38.20 77.05 70.96
CA MET A 373 -38.74 76.86 72.30
C MET A 373 -37.64 76.45 73.30
N ASN A 374 -36.70 75.61 72.88
CA ASN A 374 -35.56 75.20 73.70
C ASN A 374 -34.61 76.38 73.96
N GLU A 375 -34.36 77.23 72.95
CA GLU A 375 -33.58 78.46 73.10
C GLU A 375 -34.27 79.45 74.05
N GLN A 376 -35.59 79.60 73.94
CA GLN A 376 -36.38 80.39 74.90
C GLN A 376 -36.32 79.82 76.32
N LEU A 377 -36.36 78.49 76.49
CA LEU A 377 -36.20 77.84 77.78
C LEU A 377 -34.80 78.03 78.36
N GLN A 378 -33.75 77.91 77.54
CA GLN A 378 -32.37 78.20 77.96
C GLN A 378 -32.20 79.65 78.39
N SER A 379 -32.77 80.60 77.64
CA SER A 379 -32.79 82.02 78.01
C SER A 379 -33.49 82.25 79.36
N LYS A 380 -34.64 81.59 79.59
CA LYS A 380 -35.35 81.63 80.88
C LYS A 380 -34.54 81.01 82.02
N CYS A 381 -33.87 79.88 81.78
CA CYS A 381 -32.97 79.25 82.76
C CYS A 381 -31.82 80.18 83.13
N HIS A 382 -31.20 80.87 82.16
CA HIS A 382 -30.18 81.88 82.43
C HIS A 382 -30.71 83.08 83.21
N ALA A 383 -31.92 83.58 82.89
CA ALA A 383 -32.55 84.65 83.65
C ALA A 383 -32.88 84.25 85.10
N LEU A 384 -33.29 83.00 85.32
CA LEU A 384 -33.53 82.46 86.66
C LEU A 384 -32.23 82.25 87.43
N ALA A 385 -31.17 81.77 86.79
CA ALA A 385 -29.84 81.66 87.39
C ALA A 385 -29.32 83.02 87.87
N ALA A 386 -29.47 84.08 87.05
CA ALA A 386 -29.11 85.44 87.44
C ALA A 386 -29.92 85.94 88.65
N LYS A 387 -31.22 85.59 88.74
CA LYS A 387 -32.05 85.90 89.92
C LYS A 387 -31.61 85.12 91.16
N CYS A 388 -31.18 83.86 91.01
CA CYS A 388 -30.63 83.08 92.11
C CYS A 388 -29.32 83.71 92.63
N ASP A 389 -28.42 84.15 91.75
CA ASP A 389 -27.19 84.85 92.13
C ASP A 389 -27.47 86.19 92.85
N GLU A 390 -28.50 86.91 92.41
CA GLU A 390 -28.94 88.16 93.05
C GLU A 390 -29.54 87.92 94.44
N MET A 391 -30.35 86.88 94.57
CA MET A 391 -30.87 86.40 95.86
C MET A 391 -29.75 85.95 96.79
N GLU A 392 -28.74 85.24 96.29
CA GLU A 392 -27.58 84.80 97.06
C GLU A 392 -26.76 86.00 97.57
N LYS A 393 -26.57 87.03 96.73
CA LYS A 393 -25.95 88.31 97.16
C LYS A 393 -26.74 89.01 98.26
N LEU A 394 -28.07 89.08 98.13
CA LEU A 394 -28.95 89.67 99.15
C LEU A 394 -28.95 88.88 100.46
N TRP A 395 -28.90 87.55 100.37
CA TRP A 395 -28.86 86.67 101.53
C TRP A 395 -27.52 86.78 102.26
N ASN A 396 -26.42 86.81 101.52
CA ASN A 396 -25.09 87.05 102.08
C ASN A 396 -24.98 88.43 102.74
N ALA A 397 -25.60 89.48 102.17
CA ALA A 397 -25.65 90.80 102.80
C ALA A 397 -26.44 90.79 104.13
N LYS A 398 -27.57 90.07 104.19
CA LYS A 398 -28.34 89.89 105.43
C LYS A 398 -27.57 89.09 106.49
N ILE A 399 -26.86 88.05 106.10
CA ILE A 399 -26.02 87.26 107.01
C ILE A 399 -24.89 88.13 107.58
N GLN A 400 -24.24 88.94 106.75
CA GLN A 400 -23.19 89.87 107.20
C GLN A 400 -23.73 90.91 108.19
N GLU A 401 -24.93 91.46 107.96
CA GLU A 401 -25.53 92.40 108.91
C GLU A 401 -25.95 91.70 110.22
N ALA A 402 -26.46 90.47 110.17
CA ALA A 402 -26.77 89.69 111.37
C ALA A 402 -25.50 89.38 112.19
N ILE A 403 -24.39 89.03 111.55
CA ILE A 403 -23.09 88.86 112.20
C ILE A 403 -22.65 90.17 112.86
N ARG A 404 -22.81 91.31 112.16
CA ARG A 404 -22.44 92.63 112.68
C ARG A 404 -23.24 93.01 113.93
N VAL A 405 -24.55 92.74 113.92
CA VAL A 405 -25.44 92.96 115.08
C VAL A 405 -25.02 92.09 116.26
N GLU A 406 -24.72 90.82 116.03
CA GLU A 406 -24.40 89.89 117.12
C GLU A 406 -22.99 90.12 117.71
N VAL A 407 -22.04 90.56 116.89
CA VAL A 407 -20.72 91.02 117.35
C VAL A 407 -20.85 92.24 118.26
N ASN A 408 -21.72 93.21 117.92
CA ASN A 408 -21.95 94.38 118.76
C ASN A 408 -22.67 94.03 120.07
N LYS A 409 -23.58 93.06 120.04
CA LYS A 409 -24.26 92.55 121.24
C LYS A 409 -23.30 91.81 122.19
N ASN A 410 -22.39 91.01 121.65
CA ASN A 410 -21.33 90.35 122.44
C ASN A 410 -20.33 91.36 123.04
N ARG A 411 -20.05 92.46 122.35
CA ARG A 411 -19.24 93.56 122.88
C ARG A 411 -19.90 94.25 124.07
N ALA A 412 -21.21 94.50 124.00
CA ALA A 412 -21.97 95.08 125.12
C ALA A 412 -22.00 94.13 126.33
N LEU A 413 -22.21 92.83 126.12
CA LEU A 413 -22.20 91.82 127.20
C LEU A 413 -20.81 91.64 127.84
N THR A 414 -19.72 91.83 127.09
CA THR A 414 -18.36 91.78 127.66
C THR A 414 -18.01 93.04 128.46
N GLU A 415 -18.55 94.20 128.10
CA GLU A 415 -18.43 95.43 128.90
C GLU A 415 -19.27 95.33 130.19
N GLU A 416 -20.47 94.77 130.12
CA GLU A 416 -21.33 94.53 131.29
C GLU A 416 -20.72 93.49 132.26
N SER A 417 -20.12 92.42 131.73
CA SER A 417 -19.39 91.42 132.53
C SER A 417 -18.15 91.99 133.23
N LYS A 418 -17.44 92.94 132.59
CA LYS A 418 -16.32 93.66 133.23
C LYS A 418 -16.79 94.57 134.36
N GLU A 419 -17.93 95.25 134.19
CA GLU A 419 -18.49 96.12 135.23
C GLU A 419 -19.00 95.32 136.44
N GLN A 420 -19.66 94.17 136.19
CA GLN A 420 -20.07 93.25 137.26
C GLN A 420 -18.86 92.63 137.98
N SER A 421 -17.79 92.28 137.26
CA SER A 421 -16.55 91.78 137.87
C SER A 421 -15.86 92.84 138.74
N LYS A 422 -16.02 94.12 138.41
CA LYS A 422 -15.50 95.25 139.20
C LYS A 422 -16.32 95.46 140.49
N GLN A 423 -17.64 95.36 140.41
CA GLN A 423 -18.52 95.41 141.58
C GLN A 423 -18.29 94.24 142.56
N ILE A 424 -18.04 93.03 142.03
CA ILE A 424 -17.68 91.86 142.86
C ILE A 424 -16.34 92.07 143.55
N SER A 425 -15.34 92.64 142.86
CA SER A 425 -14.04 92.98 143.46
C SER A 425 -14.16 93.99 144.60
N GLU A 426 -15.01 95.02 144.45
CA GLU A 426 -15.21 96.05 145.48
C GLU A 426 -15.96 95.50 146.70
N LEU A 427 -16.99 94.66 146.50
CA LEU A 427 -17.70 93.98 147.59
C LEU A 427 -16.82 92.97 148.32
N THR A 428 -15.95 92.25 147.62
CA THR A 428 -15.00 91.29 148.22
C THR A 428 -13.99 92.01 149.11
N ALA A 429 -13.46 93.16 148.67
CA ALA A 429 -12.55 93.98 149.47
C ALA A 429 -13.21 94.54 150.74
N MET A 430 -14.50 94.85 150.67
CA MET A 430 -15.27 95.35 151.83
C MET A 430 -15.53 94.25 152.86
N VAL A 431 -15.84 93.03 152.42
CA VAL A 431 -16.04 91.85 153.28
C VAL A 431 -14.73 91.45 153.96
N ASP A 432 -13.59 91.50 153.27
CA ASP A 432 -12.29 91.20 153.86
C ASP A 432 -11.86 92.22 154.92
N ASN A 433 -12.22 93.50 154.73
CA ASN A 433 -11.96 94.53 155.75
C ASN A 433 -12.82 94.34 157.00
N MET A 434 -14.12 94.03 156.82
CA MET A 434 -15.00 93.72 157.95
C MET A 434 -14.56 92.44 158.69
N ALA A 435 -14.06 91.42 157.96
CA ALA A 435 -13.54 90.20 158.57
C ALA A 435 -12.26 90.45 159.40
N ARG A 436 -11.39 91.38 158.98
CA ARG A 436 -10.21 91.80 159.76
C ARG A 436 -10.58 92.54 161.03
N GLU A 437 -11.48 93.52 160.95
CA GLU A 437 -11.91 94.29 162.13
C GLU A 437 -12.61 93.40 163.16
N ASN A 438 -13.42 92.45 162.70
CA ASN A 438 -14.09 91.49 163.58
C ASN A 438 -13.08 90.54 164.26
N SER A 439 -12.04 90.11 163.54
CA SER A 439 -10.96 89.27 164.08
C SER A 439 -10.11 90.01 165.14
N GLU A 440 -9.90 91.32 164.98
CA GLU A 440 -9.20 92.16 165.98
C GLU A 440 -10.06 92.41 167.22
N LEU A 441 -11.36 92.61 167.06
CA LEU A 441 -12.30 92.75 168.18
C LEU A 441 -12.40 91.46 169.00
N VAL A 442 -12.41 90.30 168.35
CA VAL A 442 -12.39 88.99 169.02
C VAL A 442 -11.08 88.79 169.80
N ARG A 443 -9.92 89.15 169.24
CA ARG A 443 -8.64 89.09 169.98
C ARG A 443 -8.60 90.01 171.20
N ARG A 444 -9.14 91.23 171.09
CA ARG A 444 -9.22 92.16 172.24
C ARG A 444 -10.15 91.63 173.32
N PHE A 445 -11.25 90.98 172.95
CA PHE A 445 -12.19 90.38 173.88
C PHE A 445 -11.59 89.18 174.62
N GLU A 446 -10.81 88.34 173.93
CA GLU A 446 -10.09 87.21 174.54
C GLU A 446 -8.99 87.66 175.51
N GLY A 447 -8.26 88.74 175.19
CA GLY A 447 -7.27 89.32 176.10
C GLY A 447 -7.87 89.82 177.43
N VAL A 448 -8.96 90.59 177.35
CA VAL A 448 -9.66 91.10 178.54
C VAL A 448 -10.29 89.97 179.37
N LYS A 449 -10.70 88.88 178.72
CA LYS A 449 -11.22 87.69 179.40
C LYS A 449 -10.12 86.94 180.17
N SER A 450 -8.91 86.85 179.62
CA SER A 450 -7.75 86.26 180.29
C SER A 450 -7.35 87.04 181.54
N ASP A 451 -7.24 88.37 181.44
CA ASP A 451 -6.85 89.24 182.55
C ASP A 451 -7.84 89.17 183.72
N ARG A 452 -9.13 89.06 183.42
CA ARG A 452 -10.19 88.89 184.42
C ARG A 452 -10.10 87.55 185.15
N ASP A 453 -9.79 86.48 184.43
CA ASP A 453 -9.76 85.13 185.00
C ASP A 453 -8.50 84.92 185.88
N ASP A 454 -7.38 85.59 185.55
CA ASP A 454 -6.18 85.60 186.39
C ASP A 454 -6.33 86.44 187.67
N LEU A 455 -7.03 87.57 187.59
CA LEU A 455 -7.39 88.35 188.78
C LEU A 455 -8.32 87.58 189.73
N ARG A 456 -9.25 86.76 189.19
CA ARG A 456 -10.12 85.90 190.00
C ARG A 456 -9.35 84.78 190.71
N ARG A 457 -8.35 84.17 190.07
CA ARG A 457 -7.53 83.13 190.71
C ARG A 457 -6.67 83.69 191.85
N ASN A 458 -6.13 84.89 191.67
CA ASN A 458 -5.30 85.51 192.71
C ASN A 458 -6.13 85.97 193.93
N LEU A 459 -7.37 86.40 193.71
CA LEU A 459 -8.28 86.77 194.79
C LEU A 459 -8.74 85.55 195.61
N ALA A 460 -8.97 84.40 194.94
CA ALA A 460 -9.29 83.14 195.62
C ALA A 460 -8.12 82.59 196.46
N MET A 461 -6.86 82.79 196.05
CA MET A 461 -5.69 82.40 196.86
C MET A 461 -5.51 83.28 198.11
N LEU A 462 -5.89 84.56 198.06
CA LEU A 462 -5.83 85.45 199.22
C LEU A 462 -6.94 85.14 200.23
N GLU A 463 -8.14 84.77 199.78
CA GLU A 463 -9.25 84.38 200.67
C GLU A 463 -9.01 83.04 201.37
N SER A 464 -8.34 82.08 200.71
CA SER A 464 -7.97 80.81 201.33
C SER A 464 -6.93 80.97 202.44
N ARG A 465 -6.05 81.97 202.38
CA ARG A 465 -5.02 82.20 203.41
C ARG A 465 -5.52 82.96 204.64
N VAL A 466 -6.64 83.68 204.52
CA VAL A 466 -7.27 84.34 205.67
C VAL A 466 -8.16 83.37 206.46
N LYS A 467 -8.68 82.32 205.83
CA LYS A 467 -9.63 81.39 206.46
C LYS A 467 -9.02 80.36 207.43
N ASP A 468 -7.73 80.03 207.31
CA ASP A 468 -7.12 79.01 208.17
C ASP A 468 -6.59 79.51 209.52
N ASN A 469 -6.56 80.83 209.77
CA ASN A 469 -6.15 81.38 211.08
C ASN A 469 -7.29 81.96 211.92
N PHE A 470 -8.54 81.94 211.43
CA PHE A 470 -9.71 82.40 212.20
C PHE A 470 -10.63 81.25 212.64
N ASN A 471 -10.04 80.09 212.97
CA ASN A 471 -10.70 78.98 213.69
C ASN A 471 -10.49 79.06 215.23
N LYS A 472 -10.36 80.27 215.79
CA LYS A 472 -10.48 80.55 217.23
C LYS A 472 -11.29 81.83 217.43
N SER A 473 -12.43 81.71 218.11
CA SER A 473 -13.46 82.73 218.38
C SER A 473 -14.22 83.19 217.12
N GLY A 474 -15.53 82.99 216.95
CA GLY A 474 -16.60 82.83 217.92
C GLY A 474 -17.64 83.90 217.63
N VAL A 475 -18.89 83.47 217.44
CA VAL A 475 -20.14 84.26 217.49
C VAL A 475 -20.51 85.09 216.26
N GLY A 476 -21.72 84.79 215.76
CA GLY A 476 -22.75 85.81 215.49
C GLY A 476 -22.98 86.25 214.05
N SER A 477 -24.09 85.76 213.47
CA SER A 477 -25.21 86.46 212.78
C SER A 477 -25.15 88.01 212.64
N PRO A 478 -26.01 88.70 211.84
CA PRO A 478 -26.89 88.31 210.71
C PRO A 478 -26.99 89.39 209.56
N LEU A 479 -27.95 89.22 208.61
CA LEU A 479 -28.55 90.22 207.67
C LEU A 479 -27.62 90.72 206.53
N ARG A 480 -28.05 91.09 205.31
CA ARG A 480 -29.34 91.52 204.75
C ARG A 480 -29.26 91.47 203.20
N PHE A 481 -30.41 91.22 202.55
CA PHE A 481 -30.80 91.33 201.12
C PHE A 481 -30.06 90.51 200.05
#